data_AF-A0A932RQE2-F1
#
_entry.id   AF-A0A932RQE2-F1
#
_cell.length_a   1.000
_cell.length_b   1.000
_cell.length_c   1.000
_cell.angle_alpha   90.00
_cell.angle_beta   90.00
_cell.angle_gamma   90.00
#
_symmetry.space_group_name_H-M   'P 1'
#
loop_
_entity.id
_entity.type
_entity.pdbx_description
1 polymer ?
#
loop_
_entity_poly.entity_id
_entity_poly.type
_entity_poly.pdbx_seq_one_letter_code
_entity_poly.pdbx_strand_id
1 'polypeptide(L)'
;MTGQRPALRVALFGVGALLAGFAVIAVDLAAVGSPVAPIALAGLVTAVLIAGWVRRGVLFWRSARRSGRPMVARVLSGEVPDSLPLGTTVWLALAEPQRPGARTRWQRIAWHPALDATPSPTAVLVHGDPSSRRRVTVELPGGVRLVPIGPLRQRRPARVFLRARADVRVRLDDSFILPTGTPPMRGRPWWFWGVRLAGLGAVAGAGVALVTGSPAGIVPLAAAGAALLANGWAMRGVEP
;
A
#
# COMPACT_ATOMS: atom_id res chain seq x y z
N MET A 1 20.51 9.83 13.70
CA MET A 1 19.87 8.61 13.14
C MET A 1 18.71 8.16 14.04
N THR A 2 17.50 8.71 13.88
CA THR A 2 16.31 8.36 14.71
C THR A 2 14.98 8.59 13.95
N GLY A 3 14.94 8.34 12.64
CA GLY A 3 13.81 8.72 11.77
C GLY A 3 12.82 7.61 11.37
N GLN A 4 12.90 6.39 11.92
CA GLN A 4 12.12 5.24 11.43
C GLN A 4 11.21 4.60 12.48
N ARG A 5 10.26 5.36 13.05
CA ARG A 5 9.10 4.77 13.76
C ARG A 5 7.70 5.24 13.35
N PRO A 6 7.45 6.02 12.27
CA PRO A 6 6.07 6.39 11.93
C PRO A 6 5.25 5.19 11.46
N ALA A 7 5.82 4.29 10.66
CA ALA A 7 5.11 3.10 10.16
C ALA A 7 4.71 2.12 11.28
N LEU A 8 5.55 1.97 12.31
CA LEU A 8 5.25 1.12 13.46
C LEU A 8 4.10 1.72 14.30
N ARG A 9 4.08 3.04 14.48
CA ARG A 9 3.00 3.74 15.21
C ARG A 9 1.67 3.61 14.48
N VAL A 10 1.66 3.78 13.15
CA VAL A 10 0.44 3.61 12.33
C VAL A 10 -0.07 2.16 12.38
N ALA A 11 0.83 1.17 12.31
CA ALA A 11 0.46 -0.23 12.46
C ALA A 11 -0.11 -0.55 13.85
N LEU A 12 0.52 -0.06 14.92
CA LEU A 12 0.04 -0.24 16.30
C LEU A 12 -1.32 0.45 16.51
N PHE A 13 -1.53 1.64 15.94
CA PHE A 13 -2.81 2.34 16.00
C PHE A 13 -3.91 1.56 15.28
N GLY A 14 -3.60 1.01 14.10
CA GLY A 14 -4.53 0.15 13.35
C GLY A 14 -4.91 -1.12 14.10
N VAL A 15 -3.94 -1.77 14.75
CA VAL A 15 -4.20 -2.95 15.60
C VAL A 15 -5.03 -2.57 16.83
N GLY A 16 -4.70 -1.46 17.50
CA GLY A 16 -5.44 -0.98 18.68
C GLY A 16 -6.90 -0.63 18.36
N ALA A 17 -7.14 0.08 17.26
CA ALA A 17 -8.50 0.41 16.82
C ALA A 17 -9.32 -0.85 16.47
N LEU A 18 -8.67 -1.86 15.89
CA LEU A 18 -9.31 -3.11 15.51
C LEU A 18 -9.65 -3.97 16.75
N LEU A 19 -8.77 -4.01 17.75
CA LEU A 19 -9.03 -4.65 19.04
C LEU A 19 -10.13 -3.94 19.85
N ALA A 20 -10.14 -2.60 19.84
CA ALA A 20 -11.19 -1.82 20.51
C ALA A 20 -12.56 -2.04 19.85
N GLY A 21 -12.61 -2.03 18.51
CA GLY A 21 -13.84 -2.37 17.77
C GLY A 21 -14.32 -3.79 18.08
N PHE A 22 -13.40 -4.76 18.17
CA PHE A 22 -13.71 -6.13 18.54
C PHE A 22 -14.31 -6.23 19.96
N ALA A 23 -13.75 -5.53 20.94
CA ALA A 23 -14.27 -5.53 22.31
C ALA A 23 -15.71 -5.02 22.39
N VAL A 24 -16.05 -3.96 21.66
CA VAL A 24 -17.43 -3.43 21.62
C VAL A 24 -18.40 -4.41 20.95
N ILE A 25 -18.00 -5.02 19.83
CA ILE A 25 -18.80 -6.04 19.13
C ILE A 25 -19.06 -7.25 20.03
N ALA A 26 -18.04 -7.70 20.77
CA ALA A 26 -18.15 -8.85 21.67
C ALA A 26 -19.14 -8.60 22.82
N VAL A 27 -19.17 -7.38 23.36
CA VAL A 27 -20.11 -6.98 24.43
C VAL A 27 -21.55 -6.94 23.92
N ASP A 28 -21.79 -6.37 22.74
CA ASP A 28 -23.16 -6.24 22.17
C ASP A 28 -23.74 -7.60 21.74
N LEU A 29 -22.89 -8.47 21.18
CA LEU A 29 -23.29 -9.82 20.79
C LEU A 29 -23.59 -10.73 21.97
N ALA A 30 -22.98 -10.48 23.14
CA ALA A 30 -23.25 -11.24 24.36
C ALA A 30 -24.69 -11.07 24.85
N ALA A 31 -25.36 -9.98 24.46
CA ALA A 31 -26.73 -9.69 24.84
C ALA A 31 -27.79 -10.46 24.01
N VAL A 32 -27.45 -11.01 22.83
CA VAL A 32 -28.41 -11.57 21.85
C VAL A 32 -28.49 -13.11 21.88
N GLY A 33 -27.90 -13.76 22.89
CA GLY A 33 -28.14 -15.19 23.18
C GLY A 33 -27.32 -16.20 22.35
N SER A 34 -26.48 -15.78 21.40
CA SER A 34 -25.35 -16.60 20.93
C SER A 34 -24.25 -15.74 20.30
N PRO A 35 -23.37 -15.12 21.10
CA PRO A 35 -22.27 -14.27 20.60
C PRO A 35 -21.20 -15.01 19.79
N VAL A 36 -21.19 -16.34 19.86
CA VAL A 36 -20.00 -17.14 19.52
C VAL A 36 -19.67 -17.07 18.03
N ALA A 37 -20.67 -17.22 17.15
CA ALA A 37 -20.45 -17.29 15.71
C ALA A 37 -19.90 -15.97 15.09
N PRO A 38 -20.52 -14.79 15.31
CA PRO A 38 -20.01 -13.53 14.78
C PRO A 38 -18.65 -13.11 15.37
N ILE A 39 -18.40 -13.35 16.66
CA ILE A 39 -17.08 -13.12 17.29
C ILE A 39 -16.02 -14.02 16.65
N ALA A 40 -16.32 -15.31 16.46
CA ALA A 40 -15.41 -16.26 15.83
C ALA A 40 -15.08 -15.86 14.39
N LEU A 41 -16.08 -15.43 13.60
CA LEU A 41 -15.86 -14.96 12.23
C LEU A 41 -14.99 -13.70 12.17
N ALA A 42 -15.25 -12.71 13.03
CA ALA A 42 -14.46 -11.48 13.10
C ALA A 42 -13.02 -11.76 13.55
N GLY A 43 -12.84 -12.63 14.55
CA GLY A 43 -11.54 -13.09 15.01
C GLY A 43 -10.77 -13.80 13.89
N LEU A 44 -11.44 -14.66 13.13
CA LEU A 44 -10.85 -15.36 11.98
C LEU A 44 -10.40 -14.39 10.88
N VAL A 45 -11.26 -13.44 10.48
CA VAL A 45 -10.92 -12.43 9.47
C VAL A 45 -9.72 -11.60 9.92
N THR A 46 -9.71 -11.17 11.18
CA THR A 46 -8.60 -10.43 11.79
C THR A 46 -7.31 -11.24 11.76
N ALA A 47 -7.36 -12.49 12.19
CA ALA A 47 -6.21 -13.39 12.19
C ALA A 47 -5.64 -13.59 10.77
N VAL A 48 -6.50 -13.78 9.76
CA VAL A 48 -6.08 -13.92 8.34
C VAL A 48 -5.35 -12.67 7.85
N LEU A 49 -5.83 -11.47 8.21
CA LEU A 49 -5.20 -10.22 7.81
C LEU A 49 -3.86 -9.99 8.50
N ILE A 50 -3.79 -10.23 9.81
CA ILE A 50 -2.55 -10.18 10.58
C ILE A 50 -1.54 -11.17 9.99
N ALA A 51 -1.95 -12.41 9.74
CA ALA A 51 -1.10 -13.42 9.12
C ALA A 51 -0.62 -12.98 7.72
N GLY A 52 -1.47 -12.33 6.93
CA GLY A 52 -1.12 -11.74 5.64
C GLY A 52 -0.03 -10.66 5.75
N TRP A 53 -0.16 -9.75 6.72
CA TRP A 53 0.82 -8.70 7.00
C TRP A 53 2.13 -9.26 7.53
N VAL A 54 2.08 -10.15 8.53
CA VAL A 54 3.26 -10.83 9.09
C VAL A 54 4.00 -11.57 7.98
N ARG A 55 3.28 -12.34 7.16
CA ARG A 55 3.89 -13.05 6.02
C ARG A 55 4.57 -12.08 5.05
N ARG A 56 3.97 -10.93 4.73
CA ARG A 56 4.60 -9.92 3.87
C ARG A 56 5.84 -9.29 4.51
N GLY A 57 5.76 -8.92 5.78
CA GLY A 57 6.88 -8.36 6.54
C GLY A 57 8.06 -9.33 6.60
N VAL A 58 7.80 -10.60 6.91
CA VAL A 58 8.81 -11.67 6.92
C VAL A 58 9.41 -11.87 5.53
N LEU A 59 8.58 -11.90 4.47
CA LEU A 59 9.10 -12.03 3.10
C LEU A 59 9.97 -10.85 2.69
N PHE A 60 9.56 -9.62 3.02
CA PHE A 60 10.34 -8.40 2.78
C PHE A 60 11.66 -8.42 3.55
N TRP A 61 11.64 -8.79 4.83
CA TRP A 61 12.83 -8.88 5.65
C TRP A 61 13.81 -9.95 5.13
N ARG A 62 13.28 -11.11 4.71
CA ARG A 62 14.07 -12.17 4.09
C ARG A 62 14.72 -11.73 2.77
N SER A 63 14.02 -10.96 1.93
CA SER A 63 14.62 -10.43 0.70
C SER A 63 15.63 -9.31 1.00
N ALA A 64 15.32 -8.41 1.92
CA ALA A 64 16.17 -7.28 2.32
C ALA A 64 17.49 -7.70 2.98
N ARG A 65 17.56 -8.89 3.59
CA ARG A 65 18.79 -9.43 4.18
C ARG A 65 19.74 -10.08 3.17
N ARG A 66 19.31 -10.28 1.93
CA ARG A 66 20.17 -10.86 0.89
C ARG A 66 21.13 -9.81 0.37
N SER A 67 22.24 -10.27 -0.21
CA SER A 67 23.18 -9.39 -0.89
C SER A 67 22.48 -8.54 -1.96
N GLY A 68 22.83 -7.26 -2.01
CA GLY A 68 22.34 -6.34 -3.01
C GLY A 68 23.14 -6.48 -4.30
N ARG A 69 22.46 -6.48 -5.44
CA ARG A 69 23.08 -6.39 -6.77
C ARG A 69 22.79 -5.03 -7.39
N PRO A 70 23.78 -4.33 -7.96
CA PRO A 70 23.56 -3.05 -8.59
C PRO A 70 22.72 -3.20 -9.86
N MET A 71 21.65 -2.40 -9.96
CA MET A 71 20.76 -2.34 -11.12
C MET A 71 20.36 -0.88 -11.40
N VAL A 72 19.73 -0.66 -12.56
CA VAL A 72 19.12 0.64 -12.89
C VAL A 72 17.61 0.47 -12.84
N ALA A 73 16.94 1.32 -12.07
CA ALA A 73 15.49 1.34 -11.97
C ALA A 73 14.90 2.55 -12.71
N ARG A 74 13.87 2.29 -13.51
CA ARG A 74 12.95 3.32 -14.01
C ARG A 74 11.64 3.23 -13.22
N VAL A 75 11.20 4.36 -12.67
CA VAL A 75 9.97 4.48 -11.91
C VAL A 75 8.83 4.82 -12.87
N LEU A 76 7.77 4.03 -12.83
CA LEU A 76 6.66 4.13 -13.76
C LEU A 76 5.35 4.16 -12.98
N SER A 77 4.42 5.01 -13.41
CA SER A 77 3.04 5.01 -12.94
C SER A 77 2.22 4.05 -13.80
N GLY A 78 1.45 3.18 -13.15
CA GLY A 78 0.63 2.17 -13.79
C GLY A 78 -0.84 2.43 -13.54
N GLU A 79 -1.58 2.71 -14.61
CA GLU A 79 -3.04 2.85 -14.60
C GLU A 79 -3.68 1.58 -15.15
N VAL A 80 -4.72 1.08 -14.48
CA VAL A 80 -5.49 -0.07 -14.97
C VAL A 80 -6.79 0.47 -15.58
N PRO A 81 -7.01 0.32 -16.90
CA PRO A 81 -8.26 0.70 -17.53
C PRO A 81 -9.41 -0.09 -16.91
N ASP A 82 -10.53 0.58 -16.64
CA ASP A 82 -11.77 0.01 -16.11
C ASP A 82 -11.66 -0.64 -14.72
N SER A 83 -10.57 -0.42 -14.00
CA SER A 83 -10.53 -0.79 -12.59
C SER A 83 -11.38 0.18 -11.76
N LEU A 84 -12.00 -0.34 -10.69
CA LEU A 84 -12.45 0.50 -9.58
C LEU A 84 -11.36 1.54 -9.31
N PRO A 85 -11.69 2.80 -8.97
CA PRO A 85 -10.75 3.93 -8.84
C PRO A 85 -9.79 3.73 -7.66
N LEU A 86 -9.07 2.62 -7.62
CA LEU A 86 -8.22 2.19 -6.54
C LEU A 86 -6.93 2.98 -6.55
N GLY A 87 -6.69 3.79 -7.58
CA GLY A 87 -5.59 4.74 -7.75
C GLY A 87 -4.44 4.20 -8.61
N THR A 88 -3.43 5.04 -8.80
CA THR A 88 -2.26 4.75 -9.63
C THR A 88 -1.35 3.76 -8.92
N THR A 89 -0.88 2.74 -9.63
CA THR A 89 0.04 1.74 -9.08
C THR A 89 1.47 2.09 -9.42
N VAL A 90 2.41 1.91 -8.49
CA VAL A 90 3.82 2.21 -8.76
C VAL A 90 4.55 0.97 -9.23
N TRP A 91 5.27 1.09 -10.35
CA TRP A 91 6.05 0.04 -10.96
C TRP A 91 7.51 0.45 -11.12
N LEU A 92 8.40 -0.51 -10.95
CA LEU A 92 9.80 -0.41 -11.29
C LEU A 92 10.10 -1.29 -12.50
N ALA A 93 10.74 -0.70 -13.49
CA ALA A 93 11.44 -1.43 -14.55
C ALA A 93 12.93 -1.49 -14.19
N LEU A 94 13.41 -2.68 -13.87
CA LEU A 94 14.76 -2.97 -13.42
C LEU A 94 15.59 -3.52 -14.59
N ALA A 95 16.68 -2.84 -14.93
CA ALA A 95 17.64 -3.26 -15.94
C ALA A 95 19.00 -3.55 -15.29
N GLU A 96 19.70 -4.58 -15.75
CA GLU A 96 21.04 -4.94 -15.26
C GLU A 96 22.08 -4.23 -16.14
N PRO A 97 22.78 -3.19 -15.64
CA PRO A 97 23.71 -2.40 -16.46
C PRO A 97 24.94 -3.21 -16.89
N GLN A 98 25.36 -4.17 -16.06
CA GLN A 98 26.54 -5.01 -16.32
C GLN A 98 26.30 -6.10 -17.39
N ARG A 99 25.05 -6.30 -17.83
CA ARG A 99 24.71 -7.25 -18.89
C ARG A 99 23.87 -6.55 -19.97
N PRO A 100 24.52 -5.90 -20.94
CA PRO A 100 23.84 -5.37 -22.13
C PRO A 100 23.08 -6.51 -22.83
N GLY A 101 21.75 -6.50 -22.76
CA GLY A 101 20.88 -7.58 -23.26
C GLY A 101 20.10 -8.37 -22.20
N ALA A 102 20.40 -8.17 -20.91
CA ALA A 102 19.58 -8.72 -19.84
C ALA A 102 18.14 -8.19 -19.91
N ARG A 103 17.17 -9.11 -19.84
CA ARG A 103 15.75 -8.77 -19.93
C ARG A 103 15.32 -7.88 -18.77
N THR A 104 14.72 -6.73 -19.08
CA THR A 104 14.10 -5.84 -18.10
C THR A 104 13.10 -6.61 -17.23
N ARG A 105 13.25 -6.46 -15.92
CA ARG A 105 12.35 -7.04 -14.93
C ARG A 105 11.39 -6.00 -14.41
N TRP A 106 10.17 -6.42 -14.14
CA TRP A 106 9.06 -5.54 -13.75
C TRP A 106 8.58 -5.91 -12.37
N GLN A 107 8.56 -4.95 -11.46
CA GLN A 107 8.09 -5.17 -10.12
C GLN A 107 7.15 -4.06 -9.69
N ARG A 108 5.98 -4.44 -9.16
CA ARG A 108 5.11 -3.49 -8.49
C ARG A 108 5.64 -3.28 -7.07
N ILE A 109 5.63 -2.04 -6.61
CA ILE A 109 6.08 -1.66 -5.27
C ILE A 109 4.98 -0.89 -4.56
N ALA A 110 5.06 -0.85 -3.24
CA ALA A 110 4.31 0.13 -2.47
C ALA A 110 4.87 1.51 -2.77
N TRP A 111 3.98 2.49 -2.93
CA TRP A 111 4.40 3.89 -3.02
C TRP A 111 5.19 4.30 -1.77
N HIS A 112 6.21 5.11 -1.98
CA HIS A 112 7.06 5.66 -0.94
C HIS A 112 7.50 7.08 -1.34
N PRO A 113 7.44 8.09 -0.46
CA PRO A 113 7.73 9.49 -0.81
C PRO A 113 9.16 9.71 -1.34
N ALA A 114 10.12 8.87 -0.93
CA ALA A 114 11.47 8.93 -1.49
C ALA A 114 11.53 8.72 -3.02
N LEU A 115 10.52 8.10 -3.63
CA LEU A 115 10.44 7.96 -5.09
C LEU A 115 10.20 9.29 -5.79
N ASP A 116 9.58 10.26 -5.11
CA ASP A 116 9.33 11.60 -5.65
C ASP A 116 10.61 12.44 -5.67
N ALA A 117 11.52 12.17 -4.73
CA ALA A 117 12.82 12.84 -4.65
C ALA A 117 13.90 12.16 -5.51
N THR A 118 13.63 10.96 -6.05
CA THR A 118 14.64 10.18 -6.77
C THR A 118 14.49 10.37 -8.28
N PRO A 119 15.54 10.79 -9.00
CA PRO A 119 15.48 10.95 -10.46
C PRO A 119 15.23 9.62 -11.17
N SER A 120 14.58 9.63 -12.33
CA SER A 120 14.43 8.44 -13.17
C SER A 120 15.14 8.58 -14.51
N PRO A 121 16.00 7.62 -14.93
CA PRO A 121 16.41 6.39 -14.25
C PRO A 121 17.37 6.63 -13.06
N THR A 122 17.36 5.73 -12.07
CA THR A 122 18.27 5.78 -10.91
C THR A 122 19.02 4.46 -10.70
N ALA A 123 20.25 4.56 -10.19
CA ALA A 123 21.01 3.40 -9.71
C ALA A 123 20.39 2.91 -8.40
N VAL A 124 20.15 1.60 -8.30
CA VAL A 124 19.54 0.96 -7.14
C VAL A 124 20.29 -0.32 -6.77
N LEU A 125 20.15 -0.75 -5.52
CA LEU A 125 20.57 -2.07 -5.09
C LEU A 125 19.37 -3.00 -5.01
N VAL A 126 19.43 -4.14 -5.68
CA VAL A 126 18.36 -5.14 -5.66
C VAL A 126 18.77 -6.30 -4.79
N HIS A 127 18.07 -6.46 -3.66
CA HIS A 127 18.29 -7.55 -2.71
C HIS A 127 17.41 -8.75 -3.05
N GLY A 128 18.06 -9.89 -3.28
CA GLY A 128 17.41 -11.11 -3.72
C GLY A 128 17.95 -11.61 -5.05
N ASP A 129 17.22 -12.54 -5.67
CA ASP A 129 17.61 -13.09 -6.95
C ASP A 129 16.74 -12.49 -8.08
N PRO A 130 17.29 -11.56 -8.90
CA PRO A 130 16.57 -10.92 -9.99
C PRO A 130 16.32 -11.86 -11.19
N SER A 131 16.96 -13.03 -11.22
CA SER A 131 16.70 -14.06 -12.23
C SER A 131 15.45 -14.88 -11.90
N SER A 132 15.11 -14.99 -10.61
CA SER A 132 13.95 -15.71 -10.12
C SER A 132 12.62 -14.96 -10.34
N ARG A 133 11.51 -15.68 -10.22
CA ARG A 133 10.15 -15.09 -10.14
C ARG A 133 9.78 -14.64 -8.72
N ARG A 134 10.73 -14.67 -7.77
CA ARG A 134 10.46 -14.30 -6.36
C ARG A 134 10.43 -12.79 -6.20
N ARG A 135 9.97 -12.34 -5.03
CA ARG A 135 10.00 -10.92 -4.67
C ARG A 135 11.44 -10.51 -4.41
N VAL A 136 11.84 -9.37 -4.95
CA VAL A 136 13.11 -8.71 -4.61
C VAL A 136 12.83 -7.40 -3.88
N THR A 137 13.71 -7.00 -2.98
CA THR A 137 13.63 -5.69 -2.33
C THR A 137 14.54 -4.75 -3.09
N VAL A 138 14.04 -3.57 -3.45
CA VAL A 138 14.84 -2.54 -4.13
C VAL A 138 15.22 -1.48 -3.12
N GLU A 139 16.49 -1.20 -2.98
CA GLU A 139 17.05 -0.15 -2.15
C GLU A 139 17.46 1.03 -3.05
N LEU A 140 16.86 2.19 -2.77
CA LEU A 140 17.15 3.46 -3.45
C LEU A 140 18.46 4.07 -2.94
N PRO A 141 19.05 5.02 -3.69
CA PRO A 141 20.08 5.90 -3.15
C PRO A 141 19.61 6.53 -1.84
N GLY A 142 20.42 6.46 -0.79
CA GLY A 142 20.03 6.87 0.56
C GLY A 142 19.51 5.74 1.46
N GLY A 143 19.57 4.49 1.01
CA GLY A 143 19.30 3.31 1.84
C GLY A 143 17.81 3.00 2.07
N VAL A 144 16.92 3.68 1.35
CA VAL A 144 15.47 3.47 1.47
C VAL A 144 15.08 2.19 0.75
N ARG A 145 14.52 1.23 1.49
CA ARG A 145 14.07 -0.06 0.95
C ARG A 145 12.60 -0.05 0.61
N LEU A 146 12.30 -0.31 -0.65
CA LEU A 146 10.96 -0.32 -1.21
C LEU A 146 10.28 -1.67 -0.96
N VAL A 147 9.02 -1.63 -0.53
CA VAL A 147 8.25 -2.84 -0.20
C VAL A 147 7.64 -3.42 -1.49
N PRO A 148 7.98 -4.66 -1.87
CA PRO A 148 7.50 -5.25 -3.11
C PRO A 148 6.07 -5.78 -3.01
N ILE A 149 5.26 -5.48 -4.02
CA ILE A 149 3.86 -5.91 -4.13
C ILE A 149 3.76 -6.97 -5.21
N GLY A 150 3.95 -8.21 -4.76
CA GLY A 150 3.88 -9.38 -5.62
C GLY A 150 5.23 -9.78 -6.22
N PRO A 151 5.22 -10.82 -7.06
CA PRO A 151 6.43 -11.41 -7.64
C PRO A 151 7.08 -10.51 -8.70
N LEU A 152 8.39 -10.69 -8.89
CA LEU A 152 9.12 -10.10 -10.01
C LEU A 152 8.63 -10.70 -11.33
N ARG A 153 8.32 -9.84 -12.30
CA ARG A 153 7.80 -10.24 -13.61
C ARG A 153 8.87 -10.10 -14.68
N GLN A 154 8.89 -11.07 -15.59
CA GLN A 154 9.82 -11.10 -16.71
C GLN A 154 9.28 -10.36 -17.95
N ARG A 155 7.96 -10.16 -18.01
CA ARG A 155 7.26 -9.47 -19.09
C ARG A 155 6.62 -8.20 -18.55
N ARG A 156 6.50 -7.19 -19.41
CA ARG A 156 5.74 -5.96 -19.13
C ARG A 156 4.31 -6.36 -18.73
N PRO A 157 3.72 -5.74 -17.68
CA PRO A 157 2.33 -6.02 -17.32
C PRO A 157 1.38 -5.66 -18.48
N ALA A 158 0.60 -6.63 -18.96
CA ALA A 158 -0.21 -6.49 -20.17
C ALA A 158 -1.48 -5.64 -20.00
N ARG A 159 -2.06 -5.60 -18.79
CA ARG A 159 -3.31 -4.88 -18.48
C ARG A 159 -3.09 -3.57 -17.72
N VAL A 160 -1.89 -3.00 -17.83
CA VAL A 160 -1.50 -1.79 -17.11
C VAL A 160 -0.87 -0.82 -18.09
N PHE A 161 -1.47 0.35 -18.24
CA PHE A 161 -0.86 1.45 -18.97
C PHE A 161 0.24 2.03 -18.09
N LEU A 162 1.48 1.74 -18.48
CA LEU A 162 2.65 2.24 -17.80
C LEU A 162 3.09 3.54 -18.47
N ARG A 163 3.05 4.63 -17.71
CA ARG A 163 3.56 5.94 -18.10
C ARG A 163 4.88 6.19 -17.37
N ALA A 164 5.81 6.86 -18.06
CA ALA A 164 6.96 7.42 -17.38
C ALA A 164 6.44 8.39 -16.32
N ARG A 165 6.89 8.24 -15.07
CA ARG A 165 6.63 9.26 -14.06
C ARG A 165 7.42 10.48 -14.53
N ALA A 166 6.74 11.55 -14.93
CA ALA A 166 7.42 12.78 -15.29
C ALA A 166 8.26 13.18 -14.08
N ASP A 167 9.57 13.36 -14.26
CA ASP A 167 10.49 13.84 -13.23
C ASP A 167 10.09 15.27 -12.88
N VAL A 168 9.04 15.45 -12.08
CA VAL A 168 8.66 16.76 -11.56
C VAL A 168 9.66 17.08 -10.47
N ARG A 169 10.80 17.65 -10.88
CA ARG A 169 11.71 18.33 -9.97
C ARG A 169 10.95 19.52 -9.39
N VAL A 170 10.28 19.34 -8.27
CA VAL A 170 9.93 20.48 -7.42
C VAL A 170 11.20 20.86 -6.67
N ARG A 171 12.10 21.59 -7.33
CA ARG A 171 13.15 22.34 -6.64
C ARG A 171 12.42 23.43 -5.87
N LEU A 172 12.35 23.31 -4.54
CA LEU A 172 11.74 24.33 -3.69
C LEU A 172 12.48 25.68 -3.75
N ASP A 173 13.75 25.69 -4.20
CA ASP A 173 14.57 26.89 -4.33
C ASP A 173 14.28 27.70 -5.62
N ASP A 174 13.59 27.09 -6.59
CA ASP A 174 13.05 27.81 -7.75
C ASP A 174 11.59 28.13 -7.43
N SER A 175 11.34 29.32 -6.88
CA SER A 175 10.00 29.88 -6.76
C SER A 175 9.32 29.89 -8.14
N PHE A 176 8.41 28.95 -8.38
CA PHE A 176 7.74 28.79 -9.66
C PHE A 176 6.75 29.94 -9.91
N ILE A 177 7.07 30.80 -10.88
CA ILE A 177 6.05 31.41 -11.73
C ILE A 177 5.50 30.27 -12.59
N LEU A 178 4.41 29.64 -12.14
CA LEU A 178 3.63 28.75 -12.99
C LEU A 178 3.10 29.60 -14.16
N PRO A 179 3.30 29.20 -15.43
CA PRO A 179 2.63 29.85 -16.56
C PRO A 179 1.14 29.94 -16.26
N THR A 180 0.56 31.13 -16.41
CA THR A 180 -0.89 31.34 -16.33
C THR A 180 -1.58 30.34 -17.25
N GLY A 181 -2.34 29.41 -16.67
CA GLY A 181 -3.00 28.34 -17.41
C GLY A 181 -2.46 26.93 -17.15
N THR A 182 -1.38 26.76 -16.37
CA THR A 182 -0.98 25.43 -15.93
C THR A 182 -2.04 24.89 -14.97
N PRO A 183 -2.81 23.85 -15.33
CA PRO A 183 -3.82 23.32 -14.41
C PRO A 183 -3.09 22.84 -13.15
N PRO A 184 -3.55 23.24 -11.95
CA PRO A 184 -2.93 22.77 -10.71
C PRO A 184 -2.89 21.25 -10.75
N MET A 185 -1.73 20.66 -10.48
CA MET A 185 -1.64 19.23 -10.26
C MET A 185 -2.65 18.91 -9.17
N ARG A 186 -3.72 18.21 -9.53
CA ARG A 186 -4.68 17.67 -8.58
C ARG A 186 -3.97 16.56 -7.83
N GLY A 187 -3.13 16.92 -6.86
CA GLY A 187 -2.74 16.02 -5.79
C GLY A 187 -4.04 15.55 -5.19
N ARG A 188 -4.46 14.33 -5.51
CA ARG A 188 -5.64 13.76 -4.87
C ARG A 188 -5.25 13.65 -3.40
N PRO A 189 -6.00 14.32 -2.51
CA PRO A 189 -5.62 14.28 -1.12
C PRO A 189 -5.71 12.82 -0.66
N TRP A 190 -4.59 12.26 -0.24
CA TRP A 190 -4.48 10.88 0.24
C TRP A 190 -5.51 10.53 1.33
N TRP A 191 -5.89 11.53 2.12
CA TRP A 191 -6.91 11.44 3.15
C TRP A 191 -8.32 11.20 2.58
N PHE A 192 -8.58 11.58 1.32
CA PHE A 192 -9.87 11.40 0.66
C PHE A 192 -10.26 9.93 0.58
N TRP A 193 -9.29 9.03 0.34
CA TRP A 193 -9.54 7.59 0.39
C TRP A 193 -9.85 7.11 1.80
N GLY A 194 -9.10 7.58 2.81
CA GLY A 194 -9.42 7.30 4.21
C GLY A 194 -10.87 7.70 4.55
N VAL A 195 -11.28 8.90 4.14
CA VAL A 195 -12.65 9.41 4.35
C VAL A 195 -13.69 8.60 3.59
N ARG A 196 -13.47 8.25 2.31
CA ARG A 196 -14.42 7.43 1.54
C ARG A 196 -14.59 6.04 2.13
N LEU A 197 -13.50 5.42 2.57
CA LEU A 197 -13.54 4.08 3.15
C LEU A 197 -14.17 4.10 4.54
N ALA A 198 -13.93 5.16 5.34
CA ALA A 198 -14.66 5.41 6.57
C ALA A 198 -16.16 5.62 6.34
N GLY A 199 -16.52 6.39 5.31
CA GLY A 199 -17.92 6.61 4.92
C GLY A 199 -18.61 5.33 4.46
N LEU A 200 -17.95 4.51 3.64
CA LEU A 200 -18.47 3.19 3.25
C LEU A 200 -18.66 2.26 4.45
N GLY A 201 -17.70 2.28 5.40
CA GLY A 201 -17.83 1.57 6.67
C GLY A 201 -19.06 2.05 7.46
N ALA A 202 -19.27 3.37 7.55
CA ALA A 202 -20.42 3.95 8.25
C ALA A 202 -21.76 3.57 7.60
N VAL A 203 -21.86 3.60 6.28
CA VAL A 203 -23.07 3.19 5.54
C VAL A 203 -23.36 1.70 5.75
N ALA A 204 -22.34 0.84 5.67
CA ALA A 204 -22.48 -0.58 5.95
C ALA A 204 -22.90 -0.84 7.41
N GLY A 205 -22.30 -0.10 8.36
CA GLY A 205 -22.66 -0.08 9.78
C GLY A 205 -24.13 0.25 10.00
N ALA A 206 -24.60 1.34 9.39
CA ALA A 206 -25.99 1.79 9.49
C ALA A 206 -26.96 0.75 8.90
N GLY A 207 -26.63 0.15 7.76
CA GLY A 207 -27.45 -0.92 7.15
C GLY A 207 -27.59 -2.14 8.07
N VAL A 208 -26.52 -2.56 8.73
CA VAL A 208 -26.57 -3.68 9.68
C VAL A 208 -27.41 -3.32 10.91
N ALA A 209 -27.28 -2.11 11.46
CA ALA A 209 -28.09 -1.69 12.59
C ALA A 209 -29.58 -1.57 12.29
N LEU A 210 -29.95 -1.21 11.06
CA LEU A 210 -31.36 -1.22 10.64
C LEU A 210 -31.94 -2.65 10.62
N VAL A 211 -31.12 -3.64 10.27
CA VAL A 211 -31.54 -5.06 10.25
C VAL A 211 -31.57 -5.66 11.65
N THR A 212 -30.61 -5.32 12.52
CA THR A 212 -30.50 -5.88 13.87
C THR A 212 -31.30 -5.11 14.93
N GLY A 213 -31.76 -3.89 14.61
CA GLY A 213 -32.42 -2.99 15.56
C GLY A 213 -31.51 -2.43 16.66
N SER A 214 -30.19 -2.69 16.59
CA SER A 214 -29.22 -2.22 17.58
C SER A 214 -28.25 -1.20 16.96
N PRO A 215 -28.24 0.06 17.45
CA PRO A 215 -27.27 1.05 17.02
C PRO A 215 -25.86 0.82 17.57
N ALA A 216 -25.69 -0.04 18.58
CA ALA A 216 -24.40 -0.28 19.23
C ALA A 216 -23.39 -0.99 18.30
N GLY A 217 -23.86 -1.72 17.30
CA GLY A 217 -23.02 -2.38 16.28
C GLY A 217 -22.48 -1.46 15.18
N ILE A 218 -22.99 -0.21 15.02
CA ILE A 218 -22.66 0.66 13.88
C ILE A 218 -21.20 1.11 13.93
N VAL A 219 -20.78 1.70 15.04
CA VAL A 219 -19.46 2.34 15.19
C VAL A 219 -18.33 1.33 15.05
N PRO A 220 -18.38 0.15 15.70
CA PRO A 220 -17.33 -0.84 15.57
C PRO A 220 -17.25 -1.45 14.17
N LEU A 221 -18.39 -1.73 13.54
CA LEU A 221 -18.42 -2.30 12.19
C LEU A 221 -17.90 -1.28 11.16
N ALA A 222 -18.24 0.00 11.33
CA ALA A 222 -17.72 1.07 10.52
C ALA A 222 -16.21 1.24 10.68
N ALA A 223 -15.71 1.22 11.92
CA ALA A 223 -14.28 1.28 12.21
C ALA A 223 -13.53 0.07 11.64
N ALA A 224 -14.07 -1.14 11.82
CA ALA A 224 -13.50 -2.36 11.27
C ALA A 224 -13.51 -2.34 9.74
N GLY A 225 -14.62 -1.96 9.10
CA GLY A 225 -14.73 -1.81 7.65
C GLY A 225 -13.74 -0.78 7.10
N ALA A 226 -13.63 0.38 7.72
CA ALA A 226 -12.66 1.41 7.35
C ALA A 226 -11.22 0.89 7.49
N ALA A 227 -10.92 0.20 8.60
CA ALA A 227 -9.61 -0.41 8.83
C ALA A 227 -9.31 -1.49 7.78
N LEU A 228 -10.26 -2.36 7.45
CA LEU A 228 -10.12 -3.40 6.43
C LEU A 228 -9.83 -2.80 5.06
N LEU A 229 -10.59 -1.78 4.69
CA LEU A 229 -10.44 -1.10 3.42
C LEU A 229 -9.12 -0.33 3.36
N ALA A 230 -8.73 0.36 4.43
CA ALA A 230 -7.45 1.08 4.51
C ALA A 230 -6.27 0.09 4.45
N ASN A 231 -6.36 -1.04 5.16
CA ASN A 231 -5.37 -2.12 5.09
C ASN A 231 -5.32 -2.75 3.70
N GLY A 232 -6.47 -2.99 3.07
CA GLY A 232 -6.57 -3.50 1.70
C GLY A 232 -5.95 -2.54 0.69
N TRP A 233 -6.19 -1.25 0.84
CA TRP A 233 -5.60 -0.19 0.03
C TRP A 233 -4.09 -0.11 0.22
N ALA A 234 -3.60 -0.07 1.47
CA ALA A 234 -2.18 -0.10 1.79
C ALA A 234 -1.50 -1.36 1.23
N MET A 235 -2.18 -2.51 1.28
CA MET A 235 -1.71 -3.76 0.70
C MET A 235 -1.63 -3.74 -0.83
N ARG A 236 -2.33 -2.85 -1.50
CA ARG A 236 -2.24 -2.66 -2.96
C ARG A 236 -1.13 -1.67 -3.34
N GLY A 237 -0.61 -0.90 -2.38
CA GLY A 237 0.49 0.07 -2.57
C GLY A 237 0.24 1.01 -3.72
N VAL A 238 -0.97 1.54 -3.68
CA VAL A 238 -1.44 2.56 -4.57
C VAL A 238 -0.77 3.87 -4.14
N GLU A 239 -0.42 4.68 -5.12
CA GLU A 239 -0.07 6.07 -4.91
C GLU A 239 -1.25 6.83 -4.29
N PRO A 240 -1.00 7.62 -3.22
CA PRO A 240 -1.99 8.49 -2.60
C PRO A 240 -2.63 9.51 -3.57
#